data_AF-A0A1J5K5J7-F1
#
_entry.id   AF-A0A1J5K5J7-F1
#
_cell.length_a   1.000
_cell.length_b   1.000
_cell.length_c   1.000
_cell.angle_alpha   90.00
_cell.angle_beta   90.00
_cell.angle_gamma   90.00
#
_symmetry.space_group_name_H-M   'P 1'
#
loop_
_entity.id
_entity.type
_entity.pdbx_description
1 polymer ?
#
loop_
_entity_poly.entity_id
_entity_poly.type
_entity_poly.pdbx_seq_one_letter_code
_entity_poly.pdbx_strand_id
1 'polypeptide(L)'
;MSTAVIFQIQSFLIVGLMLIGVAKRRNKTVHVRIMGMSILWDILLILQIEVSRSAILKASKVMTNPLMLKIHLFFAISSVILYVMMIVTGRKMLQGNYDVRPTHKKLGWTTLVFRILTLVTSFWAASK
;
A
#
# COMPACT_ATOMS: atom_id res chain seq x y z
N MET A 1 -17.12 10.87 -12.38
CA MET A 1 -16.44 10.50 -11.11
C MET A 1 -15.25 11.42 -10.92
N SER A 2 -14.97 11.91 -9.71
CA SER A 2 -13.76 12.70 -9.47
C SER A 2 -12.52 11.79 -9.43
N THR A 3 -11.34 12.34 -9.74
CA THR A 3 -10.05 11.63 -9.65
C THR A 3 -9.80 11.06 -8.25
N ALA A 4 -10.23 11.77 -7.21
CA ALA A 4 -10.15 11.31 -5.81
C ALA A 4 -10.94 10.01 -5.58
N VAL A 5 -12.16 9.90 -6.13
CA VAL A 5 -12.97 8.67 -6.00
C VAL A 5 -12.30 7.50 -6.72
N ILE A 6 -11.68 7.74 -7.88
CA ILE A 6 -10.94 6.70 -8.61
C ILE A 6 -9.78 6.17 -7.75
N PHE A 7 -9.00 7.05 -7.12
CA PHE A 7 -7.88 6.62 -6.25
C PHE A 7 -8.35 5.85 -5.02
N GLN A 8 -9.47 6.24 -4.41
CA GLN A 8 -10.07 5.53 -3.28
C GLN A 8 -10.52 4.12 -3.67
N ILE A 9 -11.20 3.97 -4.81
CA ILE A 9 -11.62 2.65 -5.32
C ILE A 9 -10.40 1.76 -5.57
N GLN A 10 -9.35 2.29 -6.24
CA GLN A 10 -8.13 1.53 -6.46
C GLN A 10 -7.49 1.09 -5.13
N SER A 11 -7.36 2.00 -4.15
CA SER A 11 -6.79 1.66 -2.84
C SER A 11 -7.64 0.61 -2.11
N PHE A 12 -8.96 0.66 -2.22
CA PHE A 12 -9.86 -0.34 -1.64
C PHE A 12 -9.65 -1.71 -2.29
N LEU A 13 -9.58 -1.77 -3.63
CA LEU A 13 -9.33 -3.01 -4.37
C LEU A 13 -7.97 -3.62 -4.03
N ILE A 14 -6.93 -2.80 -3.87
CA ILE A 14 -5.59 -3.27 -3.47
C ILE A 14 -5.63 -3.90 -2.09
N VAL A 15 -6.27 -3.25 -1.10
CA VAL A 15 -6.43 -3.84 0.25
C VAL A 15 -7.22 -5.16 0.17
N GLY A 16 -8.27 -5.22 -0.65
CA GLY A 16 -9.01 -6.46 -0.92
C GLY A 16 -8.13 -7.58 -1.47
N LEU A 17 -7.29 -7.29 -2.47
CA LEU A 17 -6.33 -8.24 -3.03
C LEU A 17 -5.29 -8.69 -2.00
N MET A 18 -4.78 -7.77 -1.16
CA MET A 18 -3.87 -8.13 -0.07
C MET A 18 -4.52 -9.10 0.92
N LEU A 19 -5.78 -8.86 1.32
CA LEU A 19 -6.52 -9.75 2.20
C LEU A 19 -6.70 -11.15 1.58
N ILE A 20 -7.05 -11.21 0.29
CA ILE A 20 -7.14 -12.48 -0.45
C ILE A 20 -5.77 -13.18 -0.50
N GLY A 21 -4.69 -12.44 -0.78
CA GLY A 21 -3.33 -12.96 -0.81
C GLY A 21 -2.92 -13.55 0.54
N VAL A 22 -3.25 -12.88 1.65
CA VAL A 22 -3.01 -13.38 3.02
C VAL A 22 -3.86 -14.59 3.34
N ALA A 23 -5.13 -14.64 2.91
CA ALA A 23 -6.01 -15.80 3.10
C ALA A 23 -5.49 -17.04 2.35
N LYS A 24 -4.93 -16.85 1.14
CA LYS A 24 -4.35 -17.92 0.32
C LYS A 24 -2.89 -18.24 0.64
N ARG A 25 -2.34 -17.76 1.78
CA ARG A 25 -0.94 -18.00 2.21
C ARG A 25 -0.48 -19.46 2.25
N ARG A 26 -1.40 -20.43 2.34
CA ARG A 26 -1.07 -21.87 2.30
C ARG A 26 -0.60 -22.30 0.90
N ASN A 27 -1.14 -21.71 -0.16
CA ASN A 27 -0.71 -21.93 -1.53
C ASN A 27 0.31 -20.86 -1.92
N LYS A 28 1.60 -21.20 -1.81
CA LYS A 28 2.72 -20.28 -2.02
C LYS A 28 2.66 -19.59 -3.40
N THR A 29 2.35 -20.34 -4.45
CA THR A 29 2.28 -19.83 -5.83
C THR A 29 1.21 -18.76 -5.98
N VAL A 30 0.00 -19.03 -5.47
CA VAL A 30 -1.12 -18.09 -5.52
C VAL A 30 -0.82 -16.87 -4.63
N HIS A 31 -0.32 -17.09 -3.42
CA HIS A 31 0.06 -16.02 -2.50
C HIS A 31 1.06 -15.05 -3.13
N VAL A 32 2.16 -15.55 -3.68
CA VAL A 32 3.21 -14.71 -4.28
C VAL A 32 2.69 -13.94 -5.49
N ARG A 33 1.88 -14.56 -6.36
CA ARG A 33 1.28 -13.86 -7.52
C ARG A 33 0.36 -12.73 -7.10
N ILE A 34 -0.58 -13.00 -6.18
CA ILE A 34 -1.56 -12.00 -5.73
C ILE A 34 -0.87 -10.87 -4.97
N MET A 35 0.05 -11.19 -4.04
CA MET A 35 0.77 -10.17 -3.28
C MET A 35 1.68 -9.34 -4.18
N GLY A 36 2.38 -9.97 -5.14
CA GLY A 36 3.20 -9.26 -6.12
C GLY A 36 2.40 -8.26 -6.96
N MET A 37 1.23 -8.69 -7.46
CA MET A 37 0.31 -7.81 -8.19
C MET A 37 -0.22 -6.66 -7.31
N SER A 38 -0.59 -6.96 -6.06
CA SER A 38 -1.10 -5.95 -5.11
C SER A 38 -0.05 -4.88 -4.82
N ILE A 39 1.19 -5.29 -4.54
CA ILE A 39 2.32 -4.37 -4.26
C ILE A 39 2.64 -3.52 -5.49
N LEU A 40 2.72 -4.14 -6.67
CA LEU A 40 3.00 -3.41 -7.91
C LEU A 40 1.92 -2.37 -8.20
N TRP A 41 0.65 -2.75 -8.10
CA TRP A 41 -0.45 -1.83 -8.30
C TRP A 41 -0.45 -0.69 -7.27
N ASP A 42 -0.13 -0.99 -6.01
CA ASP A 42 -0.03 0.05 -4.98
C ASP A 42 1.05 1.08 -5.25
N ILE A 43 2.23 0.63 -5.72
CA ILE A 43 3.31 1.54 -6.14
C ILE A 43 2.84 2.41 -7.31
N LEU A 44 2.18 1.82 -8.31
CA LEU A 44 1.64 2.58 -9.45
C LEU A 44 0.58 3.60 -9.02
N LEU A 45 -0.29 3.24 -8.08
CA LEU A 45 -1.29 4.16 -7.53
C LEU A 45 -0.64 5.34 -6.83
N ILE A 46 0.39 5.10 -6.01
CA ILE A 46 1.13 6.17 -5.32
C ILE A 46 1.79 7.11 -6.34
N LEU A 47 2.44 6.56 -7.38
CA LEU A 47 3.05 7.36 -8.45
C LEU A 47 1.99 8.19 -9.20
N GLN A 48 0.83 7.59 -9.49
CA GLN A 48 -0.29 8.29 -10.14
C GLN A 48 -0.80 9.48 -9.30
N ILE A 49 -0.89 9.31 -7.98
CA ILE A 49 -1.28 10.37 -7.04
C ILE A 49 -0.24 11.50 -7.01
N GLU A 50 1.05 11.16 -6.94
CA GLU A 50 2.14 12.16 -6.86
C GLU A 50 2.21 13.03 -8.13
N VAL A 51 2.09 12.41 -9.30
CA VAL A 51 2.02 13.13 -10.59
C VAL A 51 0.81 14.08 -10.62
N SER A 52 -0.35 13.60 -10.19
CA SER A 52 -1.58 14.40 -10.15
C SER A 52 -1.46 15.57 -9.18
N ARG A 53 -0.90 15.34 -7.98
CA ARG A 53 -0.69 16.37 -6.96
C ARG A 53 0.29 17.44 -7.43
N SER A 54 1.39 17.03 -8.06
CA SER A 54 2.39 17.94 -8.62
C SER A 54 1.80 18.87 -9.70
N ALA A 55 0.90 18.37 -10.53
CA ALA A 55 0.18 19.19 -11.52
C ALA A 55 -0.78 20.19 -10.84
N ILE A 56 -1.53 19.75 -9.82
CA ILE A 56 -2.49 20.60 -9.11
C ILE A 56 -1.81 21.72 -8.32
N LEU A 57 -0.72 21.42 -7.61
CA LEU A 57 0.03 22.41 -6.80
C LEU A 57 0.68 23.50 -7.66
N LYS A 58 1.10 23.16 -8.89
CA LYS A 58 1.60 24.15 -9.85
C LYS A 58 0.48 25.06 -10.37
N ALA A 59 -0.76 24.59 -10.37
CA ALA A 59 -1.91 25.31 -10.90
C ALA A 59 -2.76 26.02 -9.82
N SER A 60 -2.62 25.70 -8.52
CA SER A 60 -3.54 26.21 -7.49
C SER A 60 -2.99 26.16 -6.04
N LYS A 61 -3.40 27.13 -5.21
CA LYS A 61 -3.27 27.07 -3.73
C LYS A 61 -4.42 26.24 -3.14
N VAL A 62 -4.29 24.91 -3.17
CA VAL A 62 -5.29 24.04 -2.54
C VAL A 62 -5.13 24.09 -1.01
N MET A 63 -6.19 24.47 -0.31
CA MET A 63 -6.30 24.29 1.14
C MET A 63 -6.40 22.78 1.41
N THR A 64 -5.36 22.22 2.02
CA THR A 64 -5.32 20.83 2.51
C THR A 64 -5.19 20.88 4.02
N ASN A 65 -5.79 19.93 4.74
CA ASN A 65 -5.52 19.76 6.17
C ASN A 65 -4.08 19.25 6.33
N PRO A 66 -3.12 20.09 6.78
CA PRO A 66 -1.71 19.78 6.71
C PRO A 66 -1.32 18.62 7.64
N LEU A 67 -2.06 18.46 8.74
CA LEU A 67 -1.81 17.41 9.72
C LEU A 67 -2.25 16.05 9.18
N MET A 68 -3.47 15.96 8.66
CA MET A 68 -3.99 14.69 8.12
C MET A 68 -3.20 14.22 6.90
N LEU A 69 -2.74 15.16 6.07
CA LEU A 69 -1.87 14.85 4.94
C LEU A 69 -0.53 14.26 5.41
N LYS A 70 0.10 14.82 6.45
CA LYS A 70 1.35 14.28 7.03
C LYS A 70 1.16 12.88 7.59
N ILE A 71 0.07 12.64 8.31
CA ILE A 71 -0.25 11.31 8.88
C ILE A 71 -0.46 10.29 7.76
N HIS A 72 -1.22 10.63 6.72
CA HIS A 72 -1.44 9.75 5.58
C HIS A 72 -0.12 9.43 4.84
N LEU A 73 0.70 10.46 4.58
CA LEU A 73 2.01 10.30 3.96
C LEU A 73 2.93 9.39 4.79
N PHE A 74 2.92 9.53 6.12
CA PHE A 74 3.67 8.66 7.01
C PHE A 74 3.31 7.17 6.80
N PHE A 75 2.01 6.84 6.78
CA PHE A 75 1.57 5.45 6.54
C PHE A 75 1.86 4.97 5.11
N ALA A 76 1.67 5.83 4.11
CA ALA A 76 1.93 5.51 2.71
C ALA A 76 3.41 5.19 2.47
N ILE A 77 4.32 6.07 2.91
CA ILE A 77 5.77 5.88 2.76
C ILE A 77 6.24 4.66 3.56
N SER A 78 5.76 4.51 4.80
CA SER A 78 6.11 3.35 5.62
C SER A 78 5.66 2.03 5.00
N SER A 79 4.49 2.02 4.32
CA SER A 79 4.00 0.84 3.58
C SER A 79 4.94 0.45 2.44
N VAL A 80 5.49 1.42 1.70
CA VAL A 80 6.47 1.16 0.62
C VAL A 80 7.75 0.54 1.19
N ILE A 81 8.26 1.07 2.31
CA ILE A 81 9.44 0.49 2.98
C ILE A 81 9.14 -0.94 3.45
N LEU A 82 7.96 -1.16 4.03
CA LEU A 82 7.50 -2.48 4.45
C LEU A 82 7.38 -3.45 3.27
N TYR A 83 6.98 -3.00 2.08
CA TYR A 83 6.97 -3.83 0.87
C TYR A 83 8.36 -4.29 0.46
N VAL A 84 9.37 -3.42 0.52
CA VAL A 84 10.76 -3.81 0.24
C VAL A 84 11.20 -4.93 1.17
N MET A 85 10.94 -4.80 2.47
CA MET A 85 11.25 -5.84 3.46
C MET A 85 10.46 -7.13 3.22
N MET A 86 9.19 -7.05 2.82
CA MET A 86 8.36 -8.19 2.46
C MET A 86 8.87 -8.93 1.22
N ILE A 87 9.32 -8.20 0.19
CA ILE A 87 9.90 -8.78 -1.01
C ILE A 87 11.22 -9.49 -0.68
N VAL A 88 12.11 -8.85 0.10
CA VAL A 88 13.39 -9.44 0.50
C VAL A 88 13.17 -10.72 1.31
N THR A 89 12.33 -10.68 2.34
CA THR A 89 12.03 -11.86 3.17
C THR A 89 11.26 -12.93 2.39
N GLY A 90 10.36 -12.55 1.49
CA GLY A 90 9.65 -13.46 0.60
C GLY A 90 10.59 -14.20 -0.35
N ARG A 91 11.56 -13.50 -0.96
CA ARG A 91 12.59 -14.10 -1.82
C ARG A 91 13.46 -15.10 -1.05
N LYS A 92 13.89 -14.76 0.17
CA LYS A 92 14.64 -15.69 1.04
C LYS A 92 13.87 -16.99 1.32
N MET A 93 12.56 -16.90 1.58
CA MET A 93 11.72 -18.09 1.75
C MET A 93 11.56 -18.91 0.46
N LEU A 94 11.49 -18.26 -0.70
CA LEU A 94 11.44 -18.95 -2.00
C LEU A 94 12.75 -19.67 -2.33
N GLN A 95 13.88 -19.18 -1.81
CA GLN A 95 15.18 -19.83 -1.89
C GLN A 95 15.36 -20.97 -0.87
N GLY A 96 14.34 -21.26 -0.05
CA GLY A 96 14.36 -22.36 0.91
C GLY A 96 14.83 -21.97 2.32
N ASN A 97 15.19 -20.71 2.57
CA ASN A 97 15.49 -20.24 3.93
C ASN A 97 14.17 -19.98 4.69
N TYR A 98 13.77 -20.92 5.53
CA TYR A 98 12.55 -20.82 6.32
C TYR A 98 12.73 -20.15 7.68
N ASP A 99 13.95 -19.83 8.09
CA ASP A 99 14.26 -19.16 9.37
C ASP A 99 13.68 -17.74 9.40
N VAL A 100 13.56 -17.10 8.24
CA VAL A 100 12.96 -15.76 8.11
C VAL A 100 11.42 -15.77 8.16
N ARG A 101 10.77 -16.93 8.23
CA ARG A 101 9.30 -17.06 8.18
C ARG A 101 8.58 -16.30 9.32
N PRO A 102 9.03 -16.34 10.59
CA PRO A 102 8.40 -15.58 11.67
C PRO A 102 8.48 -14.08 11.39
N THR A 103 9.63 -13.60 10.91
CA THR A 103 9.85 -12.20 10.53
C THR A 103 8.95 -11.80 9.38
N HIS A 104 8.89 -12.61 8.32
CA HIS A 104 7.99 -12.37 7.18
C HIS A 104 6.52 -12.30 7.61
N LYS A 105 6.09 -13.17 8.54
CA LYS A 105 4.72 -13.15 9.07
C LYS A 105 4.43 -11.88 9.85
N LYS A 106 5.36 -11.44 10.72
CA LYS A 106 5.22 -10.19 11.48
C LYS A 106 5.15 -9.00 10.53
N LEU A 107 6.11 -8.90 9.61
CA LEU A 107 6.13 -7.86 8.57
C LEU A 107 4.83 -7.85 7.77
N GLY A 108 4.33 -9.01 7.33
CA GLY A 108 3.11 -9.10 6.53
C GLY A 108 1.87 -8.56 7.24
N TRP A 109 1.71 -8.84 8.53
CA TRP A 109 0.63 -8.25 9.33
C TRP A 109 0.83 -6.75 9.53
N THR A 110 2.05 -6.30 9.83
CA THR A 110 2.37 -4.87 9.95
C THR A 110 2.05 -4.12 8.65
N THR A 111 2.48 -4.64 7.50
CA THR A 111 2.19 -4.07 6.18
C THR A 111 0.70 -3.96 5.92
N LEU A 112 -0.06 -5.02 6.21
CA LEU A 112 -1.51 -5.01 6.00
C LEU A 112 -2.20 -3.96 6.87
N VAL A 113 -1.82 -3.85 8.15
CA VAL A 113 -2.34 -2.82 9.05
C VAL A 113 -2.02 -1.42 8.54
N PHE A 114 -0.77 -1.17 8.15
CA PHE A 114 -0.35 0.12 7.59
C PHE A 114 -1.12 0.46 6.32
N ARG A 115 -1.41 -0.51 5.45
CA ARG A 115 -2.21 -0.29 4.24
C ARG A 115 -3.68 -0.02 4.52
N ILE A 116 -4.27 -0.69 5.50
CA ILE A 116 -5.62 -0.36 5.97
C ILE A 116 -5.63 1.06 6.55
N LEU A 117 -4.67 1.43 7.39
CA LEU A 117 -4.57 2.78 7.94
C LEU A 117 -4.33 3.83 6.85
N THR A 118 -3.56 3.52 5.80
CA THR A 118 -3.36 4.41 4.65
C THR A 118 -4.69 4.62 3.91
N LEU A 119 -5.46 3.56 3.65
CA LEU A 119 -6.79 3.66 3.03
C LEU A 119 -7.73 4.50 3.90
N VAL A 120 -7.81 4.22 5.19
CA VAL A 120 -8.64 4.96 6.15
C VAL A 120 -8.23 6.43 6.10
N THR A 121 -7.00 6.77 6.44
CA THR A 121 -6.52 8.17 6.47
C THR A 121 -6.68 8.92 5.14
N SER A 122 -6.73 8.22 3.99
CA SER A 122 -6.97 8.85 2.68
C SER A 122 -8.32 9.59 2.58
N PHE A 123 -9.36 9.15 3.29
CA PHE A 123 -10.66 9.80 3.28
C PHE A 123 -10.62 11.19 3.91
N TRP A 124 -9.77 11.37 4.93
CA TRP A 124 -9.59 12.64 5.63
C TRP A 124 -8.43 13.48 5.07
N ALA A 125 -7.43 12.85 4.44
CA ALA A 125 -6.39 13.57 3.72
C ALA A 125 -6.94 14.28 2.47
N ALA A 126 -8.02 13.74 1.88
CA ALA A 126 -8.71 14.31 0.73
C ALA A 126 -9.94 15.17 1.09
N SER A 127 -10.33 15.27 2.37
CA SER A 127 -11.46 16.09 2.80
C SER A 127 -11.05 17.56 3.00
N LYS A 128 -11.91 18.48 2.54
CA LYS A 128 -11.76 19.92 2.73
C LYS A 128 -11.81 20.32 4.19
#